data_AF-A0AAU3QZU4-F1
#
_entry.id   AF-A0AAU3QZU4-F1
#
_cell.length_a   1.000
_cell.length_b   1.000
_cell.length_c   1.000
_cell.angle_alpha   90.00
_cell.angle_beta   90.00
_cell.angle_gamma   90.00
#
_symmetry.space_group_name_H-M   'P 1'
#
loop_
_entity.id
_entity.type
_entity.pdbx_description
1 polymer ?
#
loop_
_entity_poly.entity_id
_entity_poly.type
_entity_poly.pdbx_seq_one_letter_code
_entity_poly.pdbx_strand_id
1 'polypeptide(L)'
;MSDLPDVTVQATEYAVSLLPEGDINRHVFAITVEYRGVGQWAVTRHGFCLGADGEWAQGVKPYDRGDDWLSAHRFDLDTALRLAREAAPHVVVNGHTAADAYRRTRPEEQPR
;
A
#
# COMPACT_ATOMS: atom_id res chain seq x y z
N MET A 1 10.08 -42.31 0.10
CA MET A 1 9.58 -41.00 0.58
C MET A 1 10.52 -39.98 0.00
N SER A 2 10.01 -39.06 -0.81
CA SER A 2 10.82 -38.13 -1.60
C SER A 2 11.64 -37.23 -0.67
N ASP A 3 12.96 -37.24 -0.84
CA ASP A 3 13.93 -36.43 -0.08
C ASP A 3 13.98 -35.00 -0.65
N LEU A 4 12.82 -34.35 -0.70
CA LEU A 4 12.67 -33.00 -1.21
C LEU A 4 12.64 -32.01 -0.04
N PRO A 5 13.22 -30.82 -0.21
CA PRO A 5 13.14 -29.77 0.80
C PRO A 5 11.70 -29.30 0.99
N ASP A 6 11.41 -28.78 2.19
CA ASP A 6 10.10 -28.23 2.52
C ASP A 6 9.74 -27.00 1.67
N VAL A 7 8.46 -26.89 1.31
CA VAL A 7 7.92 -25.73 0.58
C VAL A 7 7.80 -24.54 1.53
N THR A 8 8.34 -23.39 1.13
CA THR A 8 8.16 -22.14 1.87
C THR A 8 6.90 -21.42 1.42
N VAL A 9 6.08 -21.02 2.39
CA VAL A 9 4.92 -20.14 2.18
C VAL A 9 5.23 -18.79 2.81
N GLN A 10 5.00 -17.72 2.05
CA GLN A 10 5.28 -16.37 2.52
C GLN A 10 4.20 -15.42 2.03
N ALA A 11 3.76 -14.50 2.89
CA ALA A 11 3.00 -13.35 2.42
C ALA A 11 3.87 -12.50 1.48
N THR A 12 3.31 -12.11 0.35
CA THR A 12 3.99 -11.26 -0.63
C THR A 12 3.28 -9.92 -0.85
N GLU A 13 2.04 -9.80 -0.37
CA GLU A 13 1.20 -8.63 -0.61
C GLU A 13 0.17 -8.42 0.50
N TYR A 14 -0.07 -7.17 0.86
CA TYR A 14 -1.22 -6.75 1.66
C TYR A 14 -1.94 -5.60 0.98
N ALA A 15 -3.27 -5.67 0.91
CA ALA A 15 -4.11 -4.56 0.45
C ALA A 15 -4.55 -3.71 1.64
N VAL A 16 -4.28 -2.41 1.59
CA VAL A 16 -4.67 -1.41 2.59
C VAL A 16 -5.69 -0.47 1.97
N SER A 17 -6.87 -0.35 2.57
CA SER A 17 -7.91 0.55 2.09
C SER A 17 -8.75 1.07 3.25
N LEU A 18 -9.17 2.33 3.14
CA LEU A 18 -10.18 2.91 4.02
C LEU A 18 -11.59 2.42 3.65
N LEU A 19 -11.82 2.04 2.39
CA LEU A 19 -13.13 1.60 1.92
C LEU A 19 -13.40 0.14 2.31
N PRO A 20 -14.65 -0.21 2.67
CA PRO A 20 -15.05 -1.59 2.96
C PRO A 20 -14.75 -2.53 1.79
N GLU A 21 -14.52 -3.81 2.09
CA GLU A 21 -14.17 -4.83 1.09
C GLU A 21 -15.14 -4.89 -0.10
N GLY A 22 -16.44 -4.73 0.15
CA GLY A 22 -17.48 -4.74 -0.88
C GLY A 22 -17.73 -3.41 -1.60
N ASP A 23 -16.98 -2.34 -1.29
CA ASP A 23 -17.15 -1.05 -1.97
C ASP A 23 -16.57 -1.12 -3.39
N ILE A 24 -17.38 -0.77 -4.40
CA ILE A 24 -16.97 -0.81 -5.81
C ILE A 24 -15.75 0.08 -6.09
N ASN A 25 -15.56 1.17 -5.34
CA ASN A 25 -14.45 2.09 -5.52
C ASN A 25 -13.19 1.66 -4.75
N ARG A 26 -13.26 0.59 -3.95
CA ARG A 26 -12.12 0.14 -3.12
C ARG A 26 -10.84 -0.01 -3.94
N HIS A 27 -10.94 -0.61 -5.13
CA HIS A 27 -9.79 -0.90 -5.97
C HIS A 27 -9.04 0.34 -6.49
N VAL A 28 -9.71 1.48 -6.68
CA VAL A 28 -9.04 2.72 -7.13
C VAL A 28 -8.39 3.49 -5.98
N PHE A 29 -8.86 3.29 -4.75
CA PHE A 29 -8.33 3.96 -3.56
C PHE A 29 -7.34 3.10 -2.75
N ALA A 30 -7.28 1.79 -3.00
CA ALA A 30 -6.39 0.89 -2.29
C ALA A 30 -4.91 1.21 -2.55
N ILE A 31 -4.12 1.00 -1.50
CA ILE A 31 -2.67 0.97 -1.51
C ILE A 31 -2.24 -0.48 -1.31
N THR A 32 -1.18 -0.89 -1.98
CA THR A 32 -0.60 -2.21 -1.83
C THR A 32 0.70 -2.12 -1.02
N VAL A 33 0.93 -3.07 -0.12
CA VAL A 33 2.21 -3.26 0.56
C VAL A 33 2.81 -4.55 0.03
N GLU A 34 3.83 -4.44 -0.82
CA GLU A 34 4.43 -5.53 -1.57
C GLU A 34 5.78 -5.94 -1.01
N TYR A 35 6.01 -7.25 -0.89
CA TYR A 35 7.31 -7.80 -0.51
C TYR A 35 8.32 -7.60 -1.64
N ARG A 36 9.55 -7.21 -1.28
CA ARG A 36 10.64 -6.89 -2.20
C ARG A 36 11.91 -7.71 -1.97
N GLY A 37 11.82 -8.74 -1.13
CA GLY A 37 12.95 -9.59 -0.77
C GLY A 37 13.60 -9.15 0.55
N VAL A 38 14.28 -10.10 1.21
CA VAL A 38 15.14 -9.85 2.38
C VAL A 38 14.44 -9.10 3.52
N GLY A 39 13.16 -9.44 3.79
CA GLY A 39 12.37 -8.77 4.82
C GLY A 39 11.94 -7.33 4.49
N GLN A 40 12.23 -6.85 3.28
CA GLN A 40 11.90 -5.49 2.85
C GLN A 40 10.56 -5.43 2.10
N TRP A 41 9.83 -4.36 2.35
CA TRP A 41 8.50 -4.09 1.82
C TRP A 41 8.44 -2.71 1.20
N ALA A 42 7.62 -2.55 0.18
CA ALA A 42 7.35 -1.26 -0.45
C ALA A 42 5.86 -0.96 -0.42
N VAL A 43 5.52 0.29 -0.14
CA VAL A 43 4.15 0.79 -0.25
C VAL A 43 3.95 1.29 -1.67
N THR A 44 3.05 0.68 -2.43
CA THR A 44 2.86 0.91 -3.87
C THR A 44 1.42 1.26 -4.23
N ARG A 45 1.30 2.05 -5.31
CA ARG A 45 0.00 2.31 -5.94
C ARG A 45 0.18 2.75 -7.39
N HIS A 46 -0.50 2.10 -8.32
CA HIS A 46 -0.50 2.44 -9.76
C HIS A 46 0.88 2.76 -10.35
N GLY A 47 1.91 2.00 -9.97
CA GLY A 47 3.29 2.20 -10.45
C GLY A 47 4.12 3.24 -9.67
N PHE A 48 3.59 3.82 -8.60
CA PHE A 48 4.30 4.70 -7.67
C PHE A 48 4.68 3.94 -6.39
N CYS A 49 5.71 4.43 -5.70
CA CYS A 49 6.15 3.98 -4.38
C CYS A 49 6.10 5.17 -3.41
N LEU A 50 5.58 4.95 -2.21
CA LEU A 50 5.59 5.96 -1.15
C LEU A 50 6.97 5.97 -0.48
N GLY A 51 7.55 7.16 -0.34
CA GLY A 51 8.79 7.39 0.40
C GLY A 51 8.55 7.59 1.90
N ALA A 52 9.63 7.53 2.69
CA ALA A 52 9.61 7.83 4.13
C ALA A 52 9.18 9.27 4.45
N ASP A 53 9.32 10.17 3.48
CA ASP A 53 8.91 11.57 3.52
C ASP A 53 7.40 11.78 3.27
N GLY A 54 6.67 10.72 2.92
CA GLY A 54 5.25 10.78 2.58
C GLY A 54 4.98 11.15 1.12
N GLU A 55 6.00 11.34 0.31
CA GLU A 55 5.85 11.68 -1.11
C GLU A 55 5.77 10.41 -1.98
N TRP A 56 4.99 10.50 -3.06
CA TRP A 56 4.86 9.42 -4.02
C TRP A 56 5.87 9.60 -5.14
N ALA A 57 6.89 8.76 -5.17
CA ALA A 57 7.82 8.69 -6.29
C ALA A 57 7.29 7.73 -7.34
N GLN A 58 7.41 8.08 -8.64
CA GLN A 58 7.21 7.08 -9.68
C GLN A 58 8.18 5.93 -9.41
N GLY A 59 7.71 4.68 -9.53
CA GLY A 59 8.53 3.50 -9.36
C GLY A 59 9.66 3.56 -10.38
N VAL A 60 10.79 4.11 -9.95
CA VAL A 60 11.98 4.31 -10.78
C VAL A 60 12.34 2.95 -11.37
N LYS A 61 12.71 2.93 -12.66
CA LYS A 61 13.04 1.69 -13.37
C LYS A 61 14.10 0.92 -12.55
N PRO A 62 14.08 -0.43 -12.52
CA PRO A 62 14.93 -1.21 -11.61
C PRO A 62 16.43 -0.85 -11.65
N TYR A 63 16.93 -0.39 -12.79
CA TYR A 63 18.33 -0.03 -13.04
C TYR A 63 18.73 1.38 -12.58
N ASP A 64 17.77 2.25 -12.24
CA ASP A 64 18.01 3.61 -11.77
C ASP A 64 17.80 3.73 -10.24
N ARG A 65 17.72 2.61 -9.52
CA ARG A 65 17.55 2.56 -8.06
C ARG A 65 18.91 2.46 -7.38
N GLY A 66 19.44 3.59 -6.94
CA GLY A 66 20.57 3.62 -6.01
C GLY A 66 20.16 3.21 -4.58
N ASP A 67 21.16 2.95 -3.73
CA ASP A 67 20.96 2.54 -2.34
C ASP A 67 20.13 3.57 -1.54
N ASP A 68 20.28 4.86 -1.84
CA ASP A 68 19.51 5.94 -1.23
C ASP A 68 18.02 5.82 -1.55
N TRP A 69 17.68 5.51 -2.81
CA TRP A 69 16.29 5.32 -3.22
C TRP A 69 15.69 4.10 -2.54
N LEU A 70 16.45 3.00 -2.47
CA LEU A 70 16.00 1.78 -1.77
C LEU A 70 15.77 2.08 -0.29
N SER A 71 16.70 2.76 0.38
CA SER A 71 16.56 3.12 1.79
C SER A 71 15.36 4.02 2.06
N ALA A 72 15.02 4.91 1.12
CA ALA A 72 13.87 5.80 1.25
C ALA A 72 12.52 5.13 0.95
N HIS A 73 12.49 3.98 0.25
CA HIS A 73 11.25 3.34 -0.25
C HIS A 73 11.15 1.84 0.06
N ARG A 74 12.03 1.32 0.92
CA ARG A 74 12.04 -0.07 1.40
C ARG A 74 12.07 -0.07 2.90
N PHE A 75 11.07 -0.71 3.49
CA PHE A 75 10.83 -0.69 4.92
C PHE A 75 10.71 -2.11 5.45
N ASP A 76 10.81 -2.26 6.77
CA ASP A 76 10.24 -3.45 7.42
C ASP A 76 8.70 -3.45 7.25
N LEU A 77 8.08 -4.61 7.50
CA LEU A 77 6.63 -4.79 7.28
C LEU A 77 5.79 -3.83 8.12
N ASP A 78 6.14 -3.63 9.40
CA ASP A 78 5.35 -2.82 10.32
C ASP A 78 5.38 -1.35 9.92
N THR A 79 6.56 -0.85 9.57
CA THR A 79 6.75 0.49 9.02
C THR A 79 5.98 0.68 7.72
N ALA A 80 6.05 -0.28 6.78
CA ALA A 80 5.31 -0.21 5.52
C ALA A 80 3.79 -0.17 5.75
N LEU A 81 3.26 -1.03 6.63
CA LEU A 81 1.84 -1.05 6.97
C LEU A 81 1.39 0.24 7.67
N ARG A 82 2.22 0.79 8.57
CA ARG A 82 1.95 2.07 9.22
C ARG A 82 1.84 3.21 8.20
N LEU A 83 2.85 3.36 7.33
CA LEU A 83 2.86 4.38 6.28
C LEU A 83 1.68 4.23 5.33
N ALA A 84 1.35 2.99 4.92
CA ALA A 84 0.20 2.73 4.07
C ALA A 84 -1.13 3.12 4.73
N ARG A 85 -1.29 2.86 6.04
CA ARG A 85 -2.50 3.25 6.79
C ARG A 85 -2.62 4.76 6.95
N GLU A 86 -1.51 5.45 7.17
CA GLU A 86 -1.46 6.91 7.23
C GLU A 86 -1.80 7.53 5.87
N ALA A 87 -1.30 6.97 4.77
CA ALA A 87 -1.55 7.50 3.42
C ALA A 87 -2.94 7.16 2.86
N ALA A 88 -3.52 6.01 3.21
CA ALA A 88 -4.74 5.49 2.60
C ALA A 88 -5.93 6.48 2.59
N PRO A 89 -6.25 7.22 3.68
CA PRO A 89 -7.33 8.20 3.68
C PRO A 89 -7.13 9.36 2.70
N HIS A 90 -5.89 9.67 2.35
CA HIS A 90 -5.51 10.85 1.57
C HIS A 90 -5.29 10.56 0.08
N VAL A 91 -5.41 9.30 -0.35
CA VAL A 91 -5.33 8.93 -1.77
C VAL A 91 -6.39 9.68 -2.56
N VAL A 92 -5.97 10.42 -3.59
CA VAL A 92 -6.86 11.21 -4.46
C VAL A 92 -7.12 10.48 -5.77
N VAL A 93 -8.41 10.36 -6.14
CA VAL A 93 -8.88 9.86 -7.44
C VAL A 93 -9.94 10.83 -7.95
N ASN A 94 -9.77 11.35 -9.17
CA ASN A 94 -10.71 12.30 -9.79
C ASN A 94 -11.09 13.49 -8.88
N GLY A 95 -10.13 14.01 -8.10
CA GLY A 95 -10.34 15.14 -7.19
C GLY A 95 -11.02 14.81 -5.85
N HIS A 96 -11.22 13.52 -5.53
CA HIS A 96 -11.79 13.08 -4.26
C HIS A 96 -10.81 12.20 -3.49
N THR A 97 -10.72 12.40 -2.18
CA THR A 97 -9.95 11.52 -1.30
C THR A 97 -10.71 10.22 -1.03
N ALA A 98 -10.00 9.17 -0.59
CA ALA A 98 -10.63 7.96 -0.09
C ALA A 98 -11.56 8.26 1.11
N ALA A 99 -11.20 9.23 1.95
CA ALA A 99 -12.05 9.69 3.05
C ALA A 99 -13.35 10.35 2.54
N ASP A 100 -13.29 11.14 1.46
CA ASP A 100 -14.50 11.70 0.84
C ASP A 100 -15.39 10.61 0.27
N ALA A 101 -14.81 9.62 -0.42
CA ALA A 101 -15.54 8.47 -0.93
C ALA A 101 -16.22 7.68 0.20
N TYR A 102 -15.52 7.44 1.31
CA TYR A 102 -16.05 6.76 2.48
C TYR A 102 -17.26 7.49 3.10
N ARG A 103 -17.16 8.82 3.29
CA ARG A 103 -18.26 9.62 3.85
C ARG A 103 -19.51 9.63 2.96
N ARG A 104 -19.33 9.54 1.63
CA ARG A 104 -20.46 9.52 0.69
C ARG A 104 -21.25 8.22 0.73
N THR A 105 -20.58 7.09 0.97
CA THR A 105 -21.24 5.78 1.03
C THR A 105 -21.77 5.45 2.43
N ARG A 106 -21.37 6.23 3.44
CA ARG A 106 -21.84 6.14 4.83
C ARG A 106 -22.14 7.54 5.39
N PRO A 107 -23.29 8.16 5.05
CA PRO A 107 -23.69 9.40 5.69
C PRO A 107 -23.71 9.18 7.21
N GLU A 108 -23.23 10.18 7.97
CA GLU A 108 -23.22 10.15 9.44
C GLU A 108 -24.58 9.65 9.95
N GLU A 109 -24.57 8.62 10.80
CA GLU A 109 -25.77 8.28 11.57
C GLU A 109 -26.16 9.55 12.35
N GLN A 110 -27.23 10.21 11.92
CA GLN A 110 -27.80 11.30 12.68
C GLN A 110 -28.15 10.74 14.07
N PRO A 111 -27.70 11.37 15.16
CA PRO A 111 -28.06 10.91 16.49
C PRO A 111 -29.58 10.92 16.61
N ARG A 112 -30.13 9.75 16.95
CA ARG A 112 -31.57 9.54 17.13
C ARG A 112 -32.08 10.25 18.39
#